data_AF-A0A5S3XMG2-F1
#
_entry.id   AF-A0A5S3XMG2-F1
#
_cell.length_a   1.000
_cell.length_b   1.000
_cell.length_c   1.000
_cell.angle_alpha   90.00
_cell.angle_beta   90.00
_cell.angle_gamma   90.00
#
_symmetry.space_group_name_H-M   'P 1'
#
loop_
_entity.id
_entity.type
_entity.pdbx_description
1 polymer ?
#
loop_
_entity_poly.entity_id
_entity_poly.type
_entity_poly.pdbx_seq_one_letter_code
_entity_poly.pdbx_strand_id
1 'polypeptide(L)'
;MTKKILITFAFPLILIACQPSHIQQQEVRLEDAIQKHDLIAQYDALKILVGHAPKNWNEAFSQVKKNLSKLQQAQTLLSKNELIDAYIILHEIKKQYNYKQVNTQLKNLKDHTELLSLITEIHRYNEYLTLNPLETILAIHASQWNTLTLNETYSNLINHHDKIKKLTSNIEKRKYSSIKILNFIKSTKRQTTELESAVATLLKKQLSDFSISSTTRLENLYVTTTENLTLFDSRIVIPMMKPVIKTTLYELQHWNEQLNNTRITLSTLDSPLAPTVSNVYQAFTQLTNQANDYATYTTDGKQSLQTLKQLQVAPIQTPNIKSITINKDIVIFSQLLTEYAYLYRFTS
;
A
#
# COMPACT_ATOMS: atom_id res chain seq x y z
N MET A 1 8.75 17.10 29.53
CA MET A 1 7.79 17.42 30.61
C MET A 1 7.04 18.68 30.24
N THR A 2 5.84 18.56 29.66
CA THR A 2 4.97 19.68 29.32
C THR A 2 3.96 19.87 30.44
N LYS A 3 4.02 21.03 31.10
CA LYS A 3 3.04 21.43 32.13
C LYS A 3 1.65 21.48 31.48
N LYS A 4 0.80 20.51 31.82
CA LYS A 4 -0.65 20.61 31.61
C LYS A 4 -1.15 21.69 32.57
N ILE A 5 -1.44 22.88 32.05
CA ILE A 5 -2.14 23.91 32.83
C ILE A 5 -3.62 23.50 32.81
N LEU A 6 -4.00 22.75 33.83
CA LEU A 6 -5.41 22.59 34.22
C LEU A 6 -5.82 23.97 34.75
N ILE A 7 -6.73 24.66 34.07
CA ILE A 7 -7.32 25.89 34.61
C ILE A 7 -8.28 25.45 35.73
N THR A 8 -7.74 25.25 36.92
CA THR A 8 -8.49 25.02 38.14
C THR A 8 -8.98 26.38 38.61
N PHE A 9 -10.25 26.71 38.33
CA PHE A 9 -10.91 27.88 38.94
C PHE A 9 -11.15 27.60 40.42
N ALA A 10 -10.14 27.85 41.26
CA ALA A 10 -10.31 27.92 42.69
C ALA A 10 -10.82 29.31 43.07
N PHE A 11 -12.05 29.37 43.57
CA PHE A 11 -12.72 30.57 44.05
C PHE A 11 -12.19 30.97 45.44
N PRO A 12 -11.80 32.23 45.66
CA PRO A 12 -12.01 32.88 46.93
C PRO A 12 -13.26 33.76 46.84
N LEU A 13 -14.23 33.53 47.74
CA LEU A 13 -15.26 34.52 48.04
C LEU A 13 -14.56 35.77 48.57
N ILE A 14 -14.43 36.79 47.72
CA ILE A 14 -14.00 38.13 48.14
C ILE A 14 -15.10 39.11 47.75
N LEU A 15 -15.52 39.89 48.75
CA LEU A 15 -16.51 40.96 48.72
C LEU A 15 -16.40 41.82 47.44
N ILE A 16 -17.43 41.76 46.59
CA ILE A 16 -17.52 42.46 45.32
C ILE A 16 -17.97 43.91 45.57
N ALA A 17 -17.06 44.87 45.36
CA ALA A 17 -17.46 46.24 45.01
C ALA A 17 -18.29 46.20 43.71
N CYS A 18 -19.45 46.86 43.67
CA CYS A 18 -20.45 46.81 42.59
C CYS A 18 -19.84 46.66 41.18
N GLN A 19 -19.75 45.41 40.70
CA GLN A 19 -19.34 45.11 39.35
C GLN A 19 -20.49 45.53 38.42
N PRO A 20 -20.25 46.27 37.32
CA PRO A 20 -21.33 46.71 36.46
C PRO A 20 -22.16 45.51 35.97
N SER A 21 -23.49 45.62 36.00
CA SER A 21 -24.40 44.51 35.65
C SER A 21 -24.11 43.90 34.28
N HIS A 22 -23.67 44.72 33.33
CA HIS A 22 -23.23 44.28 32.01
C HIS A 22 -22.00 43.36 32.05
N ILE A 23 -21.05 43.59 32.96
CA ILE A 23 -19.85 42.75 33.14
C ILE A 23 -20.24 41.40 33.72
N GLN A 24 -21.09 41.38 34.76
CA GLN A 24 -21.63 40.14 35.31
C GLN A 24 -22.39 39.32 34.26
N GLN A 25 -23.17 39.99 33.40
CA GLN A 25 -23.87 39.33 32.30
C GLN A 25 -22.90 38.66 31.30
N GLN A 26 -21.77 39.30 30.98
CA GLN A 26 -20.76 38.68 30.10
C GLN A 26 -20.00 37.54 30.79
N GLU A 27 -19.77 37.59 32.10
CA GLU A 27 -19.18 36.47 32.84
C GLU A 27 -20.09 35.22 32.76
N VAL A 28 -21.40 35.38 32.98
CA VAL A 28 -22.37 34.28 32.83
C VAL A 28 -22.40 33.74 31.40
N ARG A 29 -22.36 34.63 30.39
CA ARG A 29 -22.29 34.22 28.97
C ARG A 29 -21.00 33.47 28.66
N LEU A 30 -19.88 33.91 29.23
CA LEU A 30 -18.60 33.23 29.08
C LEU A 30 -18.64 31.83 29.70
N GLU A 31 -19.20 31.69 30.90
CA GLU A 31 -19.36 30.39 31.56
C GLU A 31 -20.22 29.43 30.73
N ASP A 32 -21.37 29.89 30.24
CA ASP A 32 -22.23 29.12 29.34
C ASP A 32 -21.50 28.73 28.04
N ALA A 33 -20.73 29.65 27.45
CA ALA A 33 -19.94 29.39 26.25
C ALA A 33 -18.78 28.41 26.49
N ILE A 34 -18.17 28.41 27.67
CA ILE A 34 -17.16 27.43 28.08
C ILE A 34 -17.79 26.04 28.21
N GLN A 35 -18.93 25.94 28.90
CA GLN A 35 -19.67 24.69 29.07
C GLN A 35 -20.14 24.11 27.73
N LYS A 36 -20.63 24.96 26.82
CA LYS A 36 -21.05 24.57 25.46
C LYS A 36 -19.89 24.38 24.48
N HIS A 37 -18.67 24.65 24.92
CA HIS A 37 -17.46 24.64 24.09
C HIS A 37 -17.60 25.51 22.83
N ASP A 38 -18.28 26.65 22.93
CA ASP A 38 -18.54 27.55 21.81
C ASP A 38 -17.43 28.59 21.68
N LEU A 39 -16.54 28.40 20.70
CA LEU A 39 -15.39 29.28 20.51
C LEU A 39 -15.78 30.72 20.18
N ILE A 40 -16.84 30.91 19.40
CA ILE A 40 -17.28 32.23 18.94
C ILE A 40 -17.89 32.99 20.12
N ALA A 41 -18.78 32.34 20.87
CA ALA A 41 -19.39 32.96 22.04
C ALA A 41 -18.35 33.25 23.15
N GLN A 42 -17.34 32.39 23.32
CA GLN A 42 -16.21 32.68 24.23
C GLN A 42 -15.44 33.93 23.79
N TYR A 43 -15.16 34.08 22.49
CA TYR A 43 -14.47 35.25 21.95
C TYR A 43 -15.28 36.53 22.18
N ASP A 44 -16.59 36.51 21.86
CA ASP A 44 -17.45 37.67 21.98
C ASP A 44 -17.60 38.14 23.43
N ALA A 45 -17.73 37.20 24.38
CA ALA A 45 -17.78 37.53 25.81
C ALA A 45 -16.42 38.05 26.31
N LEU A 46 -15.32 37.37 25.99
CA LEU A 46 -13.98 37.78 26.42
C LEU A 46 -13.55 39.13 25.84
N LYS A 47 -13.95 39.45 24.61
CA LYS A 47 -13.67 40.75 23.97
C LYS A 47 -14.19 41.92 24.81
N ILE A 48 -15.32 41.73 25.50
CA ILE A 48 -15.93 42.74 26.38
C ILE A 48 -15.31 42.69 27.77
N LEU A 49 -14.96 41.51 28.28
CA LEU A 49 -14.40 41.33 29.63
C LEU A 49 -12.93 41.78 29.76
N VAL A 50 -12.17 41.77 28.66
CA VAL A 50 -10.78 42.24 28.62
C VAL A 50 -10.67 43.69 29.09
N GLY A 51 -9.74 43.94 30.01
CA GLY A 51 -9.52 45.26 30.61
C GLY A 51 -10.38 45.55 31.85
N HIS A 52 -11.28 44.66 32.25
CA HIS A 52 -12.07 44.79 33.48
C HIS A 52 -11.51 43.96 34.63
N ALA A 53 -11.34 44.60 35.80
CA ALA A 53 -11.03 43.95 37.09
C ALA A 53 -12.31 43.31 37.68
N PRO A 54 -12.21 42.27 38.55
CA PRO A 54 -11.02 41.79 39.26
C PRO A 54 -10.25 40.64 38.60
N LYS A 55 -10.81 39.98 37.57
CA LYS A 55 -10.16 38.83 36.90
C LYS A 55 -9.32 39.31 35.70
N ASN A 56 -8.09 38.81 35.57
CA ASN A 56 -7.24 39.11 34.41
C ASN A 56 -7.62 38.21 33.23
N TRP A 57 -8.53 38.69 32.38
CA TRP A 57 -9.03 37.96 31.20
C TRP A 57 -8.08 37.99 29.99
N ASN A 58 -6.97 38.73 30.06
CA ASN A 58 -6.10 38.98 28.91
C ASN A 58 -5.52 37.71 28.30
N GLU A 59 -5.10 36.76 29.15
CA GLU A 59 -4.50 35.50 28.69
C GLU A 59 -5.55 34.62 28.00
N ALA A 60 -6.73 34.47 28.61
CA ALA A 60 -7.85 33.72 28.04
C ALA A 60 -8.30 34.32 26.71
N PHE A 61 -8.43 35.64 26.62
CA PHE A 61 -8.78 36.33 25.38
C PHE A 61 -7.72 36.13 24.29
N SER A 62 -6.44 36.29 24.62
CA SER A 62 -5.34 36.08 23.67
C SER A 62 -5.37 34.66 23.08
N GLN A 63 -5.59 33.66 23.94
CA GLN A 63 -5.69 32.26 23.53
C GLN A 63 -6.93 31.98 22.67
N VAL A 64 -8.11 32.47 23.07
CA VAL A 64 -9.36 32.30 22.30
C VAL A 64 -9.28 33.03 20.96
N LYS A 65 -8.74 34.25 20.91
CA LYS A 65 -8.50 35.00 19.67
C LYS A 65 -7.56 34.25 18.73
N LYS A 66 -6.47 33.67 19.25
CA LYS A 66 -5.55 32.84 18.45
C LYS A 66 -6.25 31.62 17.87
N ASN A 67 -7.05 30.91 18.67
CA ASN A 67 -7.81 29.75 18.21
C ASN A 67 -8.86 30.12 17.16
N LEU A 68 -9.54 31.26 17.32
CA LEU A 68 -10.51 31.77 16.35
C LEU A 68 -9.84 32.11 15.02
N SER A 69 -8.68 32.77 15.05
CA SER A 69 -7.88 33.06 13.85
C SER A 69 -7.45 31.78 13.12
N LYS A 70 -7.00 30.75 13.86
CA LYS A 70 -6.68 29.44 13.27
C LYS A 70 -7.91 28.76 12.66
N LEU A 71 -9.07 28.83 13.31
CA LEU A 71 -10.31 28.28 12.76
C LEU A 71 -10.70 28.96 11.45
N GLN A 72 -10.60 30.29 11.37
CA GLN A 72 -10.88 31.05 10.15
C GLN A 72 -9.89 30.72 9.02
N GLN A 73 -8.60 30.55 9.37
CA GLN A 73 -7.59 30.08 8.42
C GLN A 73 -7.95 28.70 7.88
N ALA A 74 -8.31 27.75 8.75
CA ALA A 74 -8.72 26.41 8.32
C ALA A 74 -9.97 26.44 7.42
N GLN A 75 -10.97 27.27 7.73
CA GLN A 75 -12.16 27.45 6.89
C GLN A 75 -11.82 28.00 5.50
N THR A 76 -10.87 28.94 5.44
CA THR A 76 -10.37 29.49 4.17
C THR A 76 -9.63 28.43 3.34
N LEU A 77 -8.86 27.56 4.00
CA LEU A 77 -8.20 26.44 3.34
C LEU A 77 -9.21 25.41 2.83
N LEU A 78 -10.25 25.09 3.60
CA LEU A 78 -11.35 24.23 3.16
C LEU A 78 -12.07 24.78 1.93
N SER A 79 -12.36 26.09 1.89
CA SER A 79 -13.01 26.71 0.72
C SER A 79 -12.12 26.70 -0.53
N LYS A 80 -10.80 26.68 -0.37
CA LYS A 80 -9.81 26.48 -1.43
C LYS A 80 -9.53 25.00 -1.73
N ASN A 81 -10.19 24.08 -1.04
CA ASN A 81 -9.95 22.64 -1.10
C ASN A 81 -8.50 22.23 -0.71
N GLU A 82 -7.83 23.02 0.12
CA GLU A 82 -6.54 22.71 0.75
C GLU A 82 -6.76 21.83 2.00
N LEU A 83 -7.37 20.66 1.78
CA LEU A 83 -7.93 19.81 2.84
C LEU A 83 -6.91 19.42 3.91
N ILE A 84 -5.73 18.96 3.51
CA ILE A 84 -4.72 18.43 4.44
C ILE A 84 -4.30 19.52 5.44
N ASP A 85 -3.95 20.70 4.94
CA ASP A 85 -3.50 21.81 5.79
C ASP A 85 -4.62 22.32 6.69
N ALA A 86 -5.85 22.39 6.17
CA ALA A 86 -7.01 22.75 6.97
C ALA A 86 -7.23 21.79 8.15
N TYR A 87 -7.20 20.49 7.88
CA TYR A 87 -7.47 19.48 8.91
C TYR A 87 -6.33 19.33 9.91
N ILE A 88 -5.08 19.57 9.51
CA ILE A 88 -3.94 19.68 10.45
C ILE A 88 -4.18 20.82 11.45
N ILE A 89 -4.58 22.01 10.97
CA ILE A 89 -4.87 23.15 11.83
C ILE A 89 -6.04 22.85 12.78
N LEU A 90 -7.14 22.30 12.25
CA LEU A 90 -8.32 21.95 13.06
C LEU A 90 -7.98 20.95 14.17
N HIS A 91 -7.16 19.95 13.86
CA HIS A 91 -6.71 18.98 14.85
C HIS A 91 -5.79 19.59 15.90
N GLU A 92 -4.89 20.50 15.53
CA GLU A 92 -4.04 21.22 16.49
C GLU A 92 -4.90 21.98 17.51
N ILE A 93 -5.97 22.63 17.06
CA ILE A 93 -6.94 23.29 17.95
C ILE A 93 -7.62 22.23 18.84
N LYS A 94 -8.11 21.11 18.26
CA LYS A 94 -8.80 20.04 19.00
C LYS A 94 -7.96 19.42 20.10
N LYS A 95 -6.66 19.17 19.87
CA LYS A 95 -5.75 18.59 20.87
C LYS A 95 -5.73 19.39 22.16
N GLN A 96 -5.93 20.71 22.05
CA GLN A 96 -5.90 21.61 23.19
C GLN A 96 -7.30 21.89 23.74
N TYR A 97 -8.32 21.98 22.86
CA TYR A 97 -9.66 22.42 23.22
C TYR A 97 -10.75 21.73 22.39
N ASN A 98 -11.81 21.25 23.03
CA ASN A 98 -12.88 20.51 22.37
C ASN A 98 -13.99 21.42 21.79
N TYR A 99 -13.63 22.46 21.03
CA TYR A 99 -14.61 23.44 20.52
C TYR A 99 -15.63 22.82 19.55
N LYS A 100 -16.89 23.23 19.69
CA LYS A 100 -18.01 22.79 18.85
C LYS A 100 -17.75 23.07 17.37
N GLN A 101 -17.30 24.27 17.01
CA GLN A 101 -17.06 24.65 15.61
C GLN A 101 -15.98 23.79 14.96
N VAL A 102 -14.91 23.49 15.70
CA VAL A 102 -13.82 22.61 15.25
C VAL A 102 -14.35 21.20 15.02
N ASN A 103 -15.12 20.66 15.96
CA ASN A 103 -15.74 19.34 15.84
C ASN A 103 -16.70 19.25 14.65
N THR A 104 -17.49 20.29 14.39
CA THR A 104 -18.38 20.34 13.22
C THR A 104 -17.60 20.22 11.91
N GLN A 105 -16.47 20.93 11.78
CA GLN A 105 -15.65 20.83 10.57
C GLN A 105 -15.01 19.44 10.43
N LEU A 106 -14.54 18.86 11.54
CA LEU A 106 -13.89 17.54 11.54
C LEU A 106 -14.84 16.39 11.22
N LYS A 107 -16.16 16.53 11.44
CA LYS A 107 -17.15 15.52 11.02
C LYS A 107 -17.13 15.26 9.51
N ASN A 108 -16.71 16.24 8.70
CA ASN A 108 -16.61 16.10 7.25
C ASN A 108 -15.42 15.22 6.81
N LEU A 109 -14.52 14.84 7.72
CA LEU A 109 -13.45 13.88 7.43
C LEU A 109 -13.96 12.52 6.95
N LYS A 110 -15.21 12.18 7.30
CA LYS A 110 -15.89 10.96 6.85
C LYS A 110 -15.98 10.83 5.33
N ASP A 111 -16.01 11.95 4.63
CA ASP A 111 -16.14 11.98 3.18
C ASP A 111 -14.82 11.61 2.47
N HIS A 112 -13.75 11.40 3.24
CA HIS A 112 -12.40 11.07 2.77
C HIS A 112 -11.94 9.66 3.16
N THR A 113 -12.88 8.76 3.49
CA THR A 113 -12.63 7.36 3.88
C THR A 113 -11.90 6.53 2.80
N GLU A 114 -12.13 6.82 1.51
CA GLU A 114 -11.37 6.18 0.42
C GLU A 114 -9.90 6.58 0.43
N LEU A 115 -9.59 7.83 0.75
CA LEU A 115 -8.20 8.31 0.87
C LEU A 115 -7.51 7.67 2.08
N LEU A 116 -8.22 7.51 3.21
CA LEU A 116 -7.74 6.71 4.33
C LEU A 116 -7.42 5.28 3.89
N SER A 117 -8.34 4.64 3.18
CA SER A 117 -8.20 3.25 2.72
C SER A 117 -6.97 3.08 1.84
N LEU A 118 -6.69 4.02 0.93
CA LEU A 118 -5.46 4.01 0.11
C LEU A 118 -4.21 4.13 0.97
N ILE A 119 -4.17 5.08 1.90
CA ILE A 119 -2.98 5.30 2.74
C ILE A 119 -2.72 4.09 3.64
N THR A 120 -3.77 3.49 4.22
CA THR A 120 -3.68 2.27 5.01
C THR A 120 -3.14 1.10 4.18
N GLU A 121 -3.61 0.93 2.94
CA GLU A 121 -3.14 -0.13 2.07
C GLU A 121 -1.66 0.05 1.69
N ILE A 122 -1.24 1.28 1.39
CA ILE A 122 0.18 1.58 1.14
C ILE A 122 1.04 1.32 2.39
N HIS A 123 0.52 1.59 3.59
CA HIS A 123 1.24 1.29 4.82
C HIS A 123 1.45 -0.22 5.00
N ARG A 124 0.38 -1.02 4.85
CA ARG A 124 0.45 -2.49 4.89
C ARG A 124 1.42 -3.03 3.85
N TYR A 125 1.38 -2.47 2.64
CA TYR A 125 2.31 -2.82 1.56
C TYR A 125 3.77 -2.54 1.94
N ASN A 126 4.06 -1.37 2.52
CA ASN A 126 5.41 -1.00 2.94
C ASN A 126 5.92 -1.86 4.11
N GLU A 127 5.06 -2.20 5.07
CA GLU A 127 5.36 -3.15 6.14
C GLU A 127 5.68 -4.52 5.55
N TYR A 128 4.86 -4.97 4.60
CA TYR A 128 5.05 -6.24 3.91
C TYR A 128 6.39 -6.33 3.18
N LEU A 129 6.79 -5.29 2.44
CA LEU A 129 8.09 -5.21 1.78
C LEU A 129 9.27 -5.18 2.77
N THR A 130 9.07 -4.62 3.97
CA THR A 130 10.11 -4.59 5.01
C THR A 130 10.32 -5.99 5.60
N LEU A 131 9.24 -6.74 5.79
CA LEU A 131 9.28 -8.11 6.32
C LEU A 131 9.72 -9.13 5.27
N ASN A 132 9.42 -8.88 3.99
CA ASN A 132 9.70 -9.78 2.88
C ASN A 132 10.47 -9.03 1.77
N PRO A 133 11.75 -8.67 1.99
CA PRO A 133 12.53 -8.01 0.97
C PRO A 133 12.63 -8.89 -0.28
N LEU A 134 12.39 -8.30 -1.46
CA LEU A 134 12.42 -9.02 -2.72
C LEU A 134 13.81 -9.61 -3.04
N GLU A 135 14.88 -9.02 -2.53
CA GLU A 135 16.23 -9.63 -2.59
C GLU A 135 16.33 -10.94 -1.80
N THR A 136 15.67 -11.05 -0.64
CA THR A 136 15.62 -12.29 0.14
C THR A 136 14.80 -13.35 -0.58
N ILE A 137 13.71 -12.95 -1.25
CA ILE A 137 12.88 -13.82 -2.09
C ILE A 137 13.68 -14.40 -3.27
N LEU A 138 14.69 -13.68 -3.77
CA LEU A 138 15.56 -14.10 -4.87
C LEU A 138 16.81 -14.88 -4.42
N ALA A 139 17.27 -14.68 -3.19
CA ALA A 139 18.48 -15.30 -2.66
C ALA A 139 18.27 -16.72 -2.10
N ILE A 140 17.01 -17.15 -1.92
CA ILE A 140 16.70 -18.49 -1.44
C ILE A 140 16.88 -19.49 -2.59
N HIS A 141 17.99 -20.23 -2.52
CA HIS A 141 18.37 -21.27 -3.45
C HIS A 141 17.21 -22.23 -3.78
N ALA A 142 17.12 -22.62 -5.06
CA ALA A 142 16.18 -23.58 -5.65
C ALA A 142 16.00 -24.91 -4.89
N SER A 143 16.84 -25.23 -3.90
CA SER A 143 16.81 -26.46 -3.11
C SER A 143 16.01 -26.40 -1.80
N GLN A 144 15.49 -25.23 -1.39
CA GLN A 144 14.68 -25.06 -0.16
C GLN A 144 13.27 -24.52 -0.43
N TRP A 145 12.79 -24.60 -1.67
CA TRP A 145 11.53 -24.03 -2.09
C TRP A 145 10.33 -24.76 -1.48
N ASN A 146 9.67 -24.14 -0.51
CA ASN A 146 8.26 -24.41 -0.26
C ASN A 146 7.46 -23.57 -1.27
N THR A 147 7.02 -24.19 -2.37
CA THR A 147 6.23 -23.56 -3.46
C THR A 147 5.07 -22.70 -2.94
N LEU A 148 4.51 -23.07 -1.78
CA LEU A 148 3.49 -22.30 -1.06
C LEU A 148 3.98 -20.89 -0.65
N THR A 149 5.16 -20.76 -0.05
CA THR A 149 5.65 -19.49 0.49
C THR A 149 5.89 -18.46 -0.60
N LEU A 150 6.41 -18.88 -1.75
CA LEU A 150 6.62 -17.99 -2.89
C LEU A 150 5.28 -17.55 -3.52
N ASN A 151 4.34 -18.48 -3.66
CA ASN A 151 3.00 -18.20 -4.18
C ASN A 151 2.22 -17.25 -3.25
N GLU A 152 2.26 -17.49 -1.94
CA GLU A 152 1.71 -16.56 -0.95
C GLU A 152 2.38 -15.21 -1.04
N THR A 153 3.71 -15.19 -1.22
CA THR A 153 4.47 -13.95 -1.24
C THR A 153 4.14 -13.08 -2.45
N TYR A 154 4.12 -13.66 -3.65
CA TYR A 154 3.73 -12.95 -4.86
C TYR A 154 2.24 -12.62 -4.89
N SER A 155 1.37 -13.53 -4.43
CA SER A 155 -0.07 -13.28 -4.37
C SER A 155 -0.38 -12.12 -3.42
N ASN A 156 0.28 -12.04 -2.27
CA ASN A 156 0.12 -10.91 -1.35
C ASN A 156 0.62 -9.60 -1.96
N LEU A 157 1.78 -9.62 -2.63
CA LEU A 157 2.32 -8.46 -3.33
C LEU A 157 1.34 -7.95 -4.41
N ILE A 158 0.82 -8.86 -5.24
CA ILE A 158 -0.16 -8.56 -6.30
C ILE A 158 -1.48 -8.06 -5.69
N ASN A 159 -1.97 -8.69 -4.63
CA ASN A 159 -3.21 -8.28 -3.96
C ASN A 159 -3.11 -6.85 -3.43
N HIS A 160 -2.00 -6.51 -2.76
CA HIS A 160 -1.74 -5.13 -2.33
C HIS A 160 -1.69 -4.18 -3.52
N HIS A 161 -1.01 -4.58 -4.59
CA HIS A 161 -0.85 -3.81 -5.80
C HIS A 161 -2.18 -3.48 -6.48
N ASP A 162 -3.00 -4.49 -6.77
CA ASP A 162 -4.31 -4.33 -7.39
C ASP A 162 -5.24 -3.47 -6.54
N LYS A 163 -5.15 -3.63 -5.22
CA LYS A 163 -5.94 -2.84 -4.28
C LYS A 163 -5.50 -1.38 -4.25
N ILE A 164 -4.20 -1.10 -4.24
CA ILE A 164 -3.65 0.25 -4.38
C ILE A 164 -4.10 0.88 -5.70
N LYS A 165 -3.99 0.16 -6.83
CA LYS A 165 -4.40 0.62 -8.16
C LYS A 165 -5.89 0.96 -8.20
N LYS A 166 -6.75 0.06 -7.70
CA LYS A 166 -8.20 0.26 -7.61
C LYS A 166 -8.57 1.46 -6.74
N LEU A 167 -7.98 1.56 -5.55
CA LEU A 167 -8.23 2.67 -4.61
C LEU A 167 -7.77 4.00 -5.21
N THR A 168 -6.60 4.01 -5.87
CA THR A 168 -6.08 5.19 -6.58
C THR A 168 -7.03 5.65 -7.68
N SER A 169 -7.55 4.74 -8.52
CA SER A 169 -8.54 5.07 -9.54
C SER A 169 -9.87 5.56 -8.97
N ASN A 170 -10.32 5.03 -7.84
CA ASN A 170 -11.55 5.50 -7.17
C ASN A 170 -11.37 6.93 -6.65
N ILE A 171 -10.24 7.23 -6.03
CA ILE A 171 -9.92 8.57 -5.53
C ILE A 171 -9.83 9.58 -6.68
N GLU A 172 -9.30 9.21 -7.83
CA GLU A 172 -9.28 10.11 -9.01
C GLU A 172 -10.68 10.50 -9.48
N LYS A 173 -11.62 9.56 -9.46
CA LYS A 173 -13.03 9.83 -9.81
C LYS A 173 -13.70 10.82 -8.87
N ARG A 174 -13.19 10.96 -7.63
CA ARG A 174 -13.67 11.95 -6.64
C ARG A 174 -13.26 13.38 -6.98
N LYS A 175 -12.39 13.60 -7.99
CA LYS A 175 -11.97 14.93 -8.48
C LYS A 175 -11.49 15.88 -7.37
N TYR A 176 -10.62 15.38 -6.48
CA TYR A 176 -9.93 16.24 -5.51
C TYR A 176 -9.18 17.37 -6.24
N SER A 177 -9.31 18.61 -5.77
CA SER A 177 -8.51 19.75 -6.28
C SER A 177 -7.33 20.13 -5.37
N SER A 178 -7.19 19.47 -4.21
CA SER A 178 -6.01 19.61 -3.35
C SER A 178 -4.74 19.15 -4.07
N ILE A 179 -3.80 20.08 -4.30
CA ILE A 179 -2.51 19.79 -4.96
C ILE A 179 -1.73 18.69 -4.23
N LYS A 180 -1.75 18.68 -2.90
CA LYS A 180 -1.07 17.65 -2.10
C LYS A 180 -1.64 16.25 -2.33
N ILE A 181 -2.98 16.13 -2.42
CA ILE A 181 -3.66 14.87 -2.73
C ILE A 181 -3.37 14.44 -4.18
N LEU A 182 -3.42 15.38 -5.13
CA LEU A 182 -3.12 15.11 -6.54
C LEU A 182 -1.68 14.62 -6.74
N ASN A 183 -0.71 15.26 -6.09
CA ASN A 183 0.69 14.84 -6.12
C ASN A 183 0.87 13.46 -5.48
N PHE A 184 0.17 13.16 -4.39
CA PHE A 184 0.18 11.85 -3.76
C PHE A 184 -0.36 10.75 -4.70
N ILE A 185 -1.49 10.99 -5.37
CA ILE A 185 -2.06 10.07 -6.38
C ILE A 185 -1.07 9.83 -7.52
N LYS A 186 -0.52 10.90 -8.09
CA LYS A 186 0.46 10.83 -9.19
C LYS A 186 1.71 10.04 -8.78
N SER A 187 2.22 10.31 -7.58
CA SER A 187 3.39 9.62 -7.03
C SER A 187 3.11 8.14 -6.77
N THR A 188 1.93 7.83 -6.24
CA THR A 188 1.48 6.44 -6.01
C THR A 188 1.45 5.69 -7.33
N LYS A 189 0.76 6.21 -8.35
CA LYS A 189 0.72 5.59 -9.69
C LYS A 189 2.10 5.30 -10.25
N ARG A 190 2.99 6.30 -10.23
CA ARG A 190 4.34 6.14 -10.76
C ARG A 190 5.09 5.01 -10.05
N GLN A 191 5.06 5.01 -8.70
CA GLN A 191 5.76 4.00 -7.91
C GLN A 191 5.14 2.60 -8.05
N THR A 192 3.81 2.53 -8.20
CA THR A 192 3.06 1.31 -8.55
C THR A 192 3.53 0.74 -9.89
N THR A 193 3.73 1.57 -10.93
CA THR A 193 4.28 1.11 -12.22
C THR A 193 5.77 0.75 -12.16
N GLU A 194 6.58 1.51 -11.41
CA GLU A 194 7.99 1.17 -11.17
C GLU A 194 8.12 -0.21 -10.51
N LEU A 195 7.21 -0.54 -9.59
CA LEU A 195 7.11 -1.86 -8.97
C LEU A 195 6.73 -2.95 -9.98
N GLU A 196 5.71 -2.75 -10.81
CA GLU A 196 5.30 -3.71 -11.86
C GLU A 196 6.50 -4.07 -12.75
N SER A 197 7.24 -3.04 -13.18
CA SER A 197 8.44 -3.20 -14.01
C SER A 197 9.53 -3.99 -13.30
N ALA A 198 9.75 -3.72 -12.01
CA ALA A 198 10.76 -4.41 -11.24
C ALA A 198 10.38 -5.87 -10.98
N VAL A 199 9.13 -6.17 -10.63
CA VAL A 199 8.63 -7.55 -10.48
C VAL A 199 8.75 -8.31 -11.81
N ALA A 200 8.33 -7.71 -12.93
CA ALA A 200 8.47 -8.32 -14.25
C ALA A 200 9.94 -8.62 -14.58
N THR A 201 10.85 -7.71 -14.23
CA THR A 201 12.29 -7.90 -14.42
C THR A 201 12.84 -9.06 -13.57
N LEU A 202 12.38 -9.18 -12.32
CA LEU A 202 12.75 -10.29 -11.43
C LEU A 202 12.29 -11.64 -11.96
N LEU A 203 11.04 -11.72 -12.40
CA LEU A 203 10.49 -12.94 -13.01
C LEU A 203 11.24 -13.27 -14.30
N LYS A 204 11.59 -12.26 -15.10
CA LYS A 204 12.40 -12.43 -16.31
C LYS A 204 13.80 -12.95 -16.02
N LYS A 205 14.43 -12.52 -14.92
CA LYS A 205 15.71 -13.07 -14.46
C LYS A 205 15.57 -14.52 -14.02
N GLN A 206 14.55 -14.86 -13.22
CA GLN A 206 14.29 -16.25 -12.83
C GLN A 206 14.07 -17.16 -14.06
N LEU A 207 13.40 -16.67 -15.09
CA LEU A 207 13.22 -17.38 -16.37
C LEU A 207 14.54 -17.55 -17.15
N SER A 208 15.42 -16.56 -17.11
CA SER A 208 16.77 -16.64 -17.67
C SER A 208 17.59 -17.73 -16.97
N ASP A 209 17.64 -17.67 -15.63
CA ASP A 209 18.35 -18.63 -14.79
C ASP A 209 17.78 -20.05 -15.02
N PHE A 210 16.46 -20.17 -15.15
CA PHE A 210 15.75 -21.38 -15.55
C PHE A 210 16.23 -21.90 -16.91
N SER A 211 16.25 -21.06 -17.95
CA SER A 211 16.63 -21.48 -19.30
C SER A 211 18.07 -21.98 -19.32
N ILE A 212 19.01 -21.26 -18.70
CA ILE A 212 20.43 -21.62 -18.68
C ILE A 212 20.66 -22.99 -18.02
N SER A 213 19.99 -23.26 -16.91
CA SER A 213 20.22 -24.46 -16.10
C SER A 213 19.43 -25.69 -16.57
N SER A 214 18.27 -25.50 -17.20
CA SER A 214 17.41 -26.60 -17.67
C SER A 214 17.65 -27.02 -19.13
N THR A 215 18.03 -26.08 -20.02
CA THR A 215 18.11 -26.33 -21.46
C THR A 215 19.09 -27.47 -21.80
N THR A 216 20.29 -27.46 -21.23
CA THR A 216 21.30 -28.51 -21.49
C THR A 216 20.83 -29.89 -21.02
N ARG A 217 20.14 -29.97 -19.87
CA ARG A 217 19.61 -31.23 -19.34
C ARG A 217 18.48 -31.78 -20.20
N LEU A 218 17.56 -30.93 -20.63
CA LEU A 218 16.44 -31.29 -21.50
C LEU A 218 16.93 -31.66 -22.91
N GLU A 219 17.94 -30.97 -23.43
CA GLU A 219 18.57 -31.29 -24.71
C GLU A 219 19.23 -32.66 -24.69
N ASN A 220 20.02 -32.97 -23.66
CA ASN A 220 20.62 -34.29 -23.49
C ASN A 220 19.55 -35.39 -23.39
N LEU A 221 18.50 -35.17 -22.60
CA LEU A 221 17.40 -36.12 -22.47
C LEU A 221 16.74 -36.39 -23.83
N TYR A 222 16.43 -35.34 -24.59
CA TYR A 222 15.82 -35.47 -25.90
C TYR A 222 16.73 -36.20 -26.89
N VAL A 223 18.00 -35.78 -27.03
CA VAL A 223 18.96 -36.40 -27.95
C VAL A 223 19.12 -37.89 -27.64
N THR A 224 19.41 -38.25 -26.38
CA THR A 224 19.54 -39.65 -25.96
C THR A 224 18.27 -40.45 -26.20
N THR A 225 17.09 -39.86 -26.02
CA THR A 225 15.81 -40.53 -26.31
C THR A 225 15.64 -40.78 -27.80
N THR A 226 15.89 -39.78 -28.63
CA THR A 226 15.75 -39.92 -30.09
C THR A 226 16.79 -40.85 -30.71
N GLU A 227 18.04 -40.85 -30.25
CA GLU A 227 19.09 -41.75 -30.69
C GLU A 227 18.75 -43.21 -30.36
N ASN A 228 18.34 -43.48 -29.11
CA ASN A 228 17.97 -44.84 -28.71
C ASN A 228 16.76 -45.37 -29.48
N LEU A 229 15.75 -44.53 -29.74
CA LEU A 229 14.59 -44.91 -30.55
C LEU A 229 14.91 -45.12 -32.04
N THR A 230 15.98 -44.50 -32.55
CA THR A 230 16.46 -44.70 -33.92
C THR A 230 17.24 -46.01 -34.05
N LEU A 231 17.97 -46.38 -33.00
CA LEU A 231 18.91 -47.51 -33.01
C LEU A 231 18.28 -48.84 -32.55
N PHE A 232 17.16 -48.83 -31.84
CA PHE A 232 16.59 -50.03 -31.19
C PHE A 232 15.05 -50.07 -31.27
N ASP A 233 14.46 -51.28 -31.23
CA ASP A 233 12.99 -51.47 -31.23
C ASP A 233 12.36 -50.74 -30.03
N SER A 234 11.34 -49.94 -30.30
CA SER A 234 10.64 -49.13 -29.29
C SER A 234 10.14 -49.98 -28.12
N ARG A 235 9.75 -51.24 -28.33
CA ARG A 235 9.30 -52.16 -27.27
C ARG A 235 10.39 -52.51 -26.24
N ILE A 236 11.67 -52.33 -26.60
CA ILE A 236 12.84 -52.59 -25.75
C ILE A 236 13.35 -51.28 -25.12
N VAL A 237 13.39 -50.20 -25.91
CA VAL A 237 13.88 -48.88 -25.49
C VAL A 237 12.96 -48.23 -24.47
N ILE A 238 11.65 -48.27 -24.72
CA ILE A 238 10.65 -47.58 -23.90
C ILE A 238 10.70 -48.02 -22.43
N PRO A 239 10.72 -49.33 -22.10
CA PRO A 239 10.89 -49.79 -20.71
C PRO A 239 12.24 -49.40 -20.08
N MET A 240 13.34 -49.38 -20.84
CA MET A 240 14.67 -49.03 -20.33
C MET A 240 14.83 -47.53 -20.06
N MET A 241 14.13 -46.69 -20.82
CA MET A 241 14.18 -45.24 -20.66
C MET A 241 13.25 -44.72 -19.55
N LYS A 242 12.18 -45.44 -19.24
CA LYS A 242 11.21 -45.07 -18.18
C LYS A 242 11.86 -44.72 -16.83
N PRO A 243 12.83 -45.48 -16.28
CA PRO A 243 13.47 -45.16 -15.01
C PRO A 243 14.32 -43.88 -15.06
N VAL A 244 15.12 -43.69 -16.11
CA VAL A 244 15.96 -42.49 -16.29
C VAL A 244 15.06 -41.27 -16.42
N ILE A 245 14.00 -41.35 -17.24
CA ILE A 245 13.06 -40.26 -17.39
C ILE A 245 12.30 -40.03 -16.08
N LYS A 246 11.92 -41.05 -15.31
CA LYS A 246 11.26 -40.88 -14.00
C LYS A 246 12.16 -40.14 -13.00
N THR A 247 13.46 -40.45 -12.96
CA THR A 247 14.43 -39.72 -12.11
C THR A 247 14.60 -38.28 -12.57
N THR A 248 14.74 -38.05 -13.88
CA THR A 248 14.83 -36.69 -14.44
C THR A 248 13.54 -35.90 -14.23
N LEU A 249 12.36 -36.53 -14.37
CA LEU A 249 11.06 -35.90 -14.08
C LEU A 249 10.89 -35.53 -12.61
N TYR A 250 11.36 -36.38 -11.69
CA TYR A 250 11.39 -36.08 -10.27
C TYR A 250 12.27 -34.85 -9.97
N GLU A 251 13.46 -34.78 -10.58
CA GLU A 251 14.35 -33.62 -10.47
C GLU A 251 13.77 -32.35 -11.13
N LEU A 252 12.93 -32.52 -12.16
CA LEU A 252 12.31 -31.44 -12.94
C LEU A 252 10.91 -31.01 -12.42
N GLN A 253 10.33 -31.72 -11.45
CA GLN A 253 9.00 -31.40 -10.93
C GLN A 253 8.94 -29.99 -10.31
N HIS A 254 9.97 -29.64 -9.53
CA HIS A 254 10.12 -28.30 -8.95
C HIS A 254 10.20 -27.21 -10.03
N TRP A 255 10.75 -27.53 -11.20
CA TRP A 255 10.92 -26.60 -12.31
C TRP A 255 9.61 -26.33 -13.05
N ASN A 256 8.75 -27.36 -13.17
CA ASN A 256 7.41 -27.20 -13.74
C ASN A 256 6.53 -26.29 -12.87
N GLU A 257 6.59 -26.48 -11.54
CA GLU A 257 5.86 -25.65 -10.58
C GLU A 257 6.32 -24.19 -10.64
N GLN A 258 7.64 -23.95 -10.71
CA GLN A 258 8.20 -22.60 -10.86
C GLN A 258 7.73 -21.90 -12.14
N LEU A 259 7.74 -22.59 -13.29
CA LEU A 259 7.26 -22.04 -14.55
C LEU A 259 5.76 -21.74 -14.52
N ASN A 260 4.94 -22.63 -13.96
CA ASN A 260 3.51 -22.42 -13.84
C ASN A 260 3.18 -21.21 -12.96
N ASN A 261 3.86 -21.07 -11.83
CA ASN A 261 3.64 -19.95 -10.92
C ASN A 261 4.08 -18.61 -11.55
N THR A 262 5.22 -18.61 -12.25
CA THR A 262 5.71 -17.46 -13.02
C THR A 262 4.70 -17.06 -14.09
N ARG A 263 4.14 -18.04 -14.81
CA ARG A 263 3.08 -17.86 -15.82
C ARG A 263 1.84 -17.20 -15.21
N ILE A 264 1.33 -17.73 -14.10
CA ILE A 264 0.15 -17.20 -13.41
C ILE A 264 0.41 -15.76 -12.95
N THR A 265 1.54 -15.53 -12.28
CA THR A 265 1.94 -14.21 -11.76
C THR A 265 2.02 -13.16 -12.88
N LEU A 266 2.69 -13.47 -13.99
CA LEU A 266 2.81 -12.57 -15.13
C LEU A 266 1.45 -12.31 -15.81
N SER A 267 0.59 -13.32 -15.88
CA SER A 267 -0.76 -13.17 -16.43
C SER A 267 -1.63 -12.29 -15.54
N THR A 268 -1.52 -12.39 -14.22
CA THR A 268 -2.27 -11.52 -13.29
C THR A 268 -1.78 -10.08 -13.34
N LEU A 269 -0.48 -9.86 -13.58
CA LEU A 269 0.10 -8.52 -13.74
C LEU A 269 -0.10 -7.90 -15.12
N ASP A 270 -0.87 -8.54 -16.01
CA ASP A 270 -1.03 -8.14 -17.43
C ASP A 270 0.33 -7.92 -18.14
N SER A 271 1.34 -8.70 -17.75
CA SER A 271 2.70 -8.52 -18.27
C SER A 271 2.78 -8.92 -19.75
N PRO A 272 3.48 -8.14 -20.60
CA PRO A 272 3.74 -8.54 -21.99
C PRO A 272 4.59 -9.82 -22.10
N LEU A 273 5.19 -10.29 -21.00
CA LEU A 273 5.94 -11.54 -20.93
C LEU A 273 5.04 -12.77 -20.71
N ALA A 274 3.78 -12.59 -20.27
CA ALA A 274 2.89 -13.70 -19.95
C ALA A 274 2.66 -14.69 -21.11
N PRO A 275 2.50 -14.26 -22.38
CA PRO A 275 2.38 -15.19 -23.50
C PRO A 275 3.65 -16.01 -23.73
N THR A 276 4.82 -15.36 -23.65
CA THR A 276 6.13 -16.03 -23.81
C THR A 276 6.33 -17.12 -22.76
N VAL A 277 6.00 -16.84 -21.50
CA VAL A 277 6.15 -17.80 -20.40
C VAL A 277 5.12 -18.92 -20.47
N SER A 278 3.91 -18.64 -20.96
CA SER A 278 2.92 -19.68 -21.23
C SER A 278 3.41 -20.68 -22.26
N ASN A 279 4.03 -20.20 -23.35
CA ASN A 279 4.62 -21.05 -24.37
C ASN A 279 5.78 -21.90 -23.83
N VAL A 280 6.64 -21.32 -22.98
CA VAL A 280 7.73 -22.03 -22.29
C VAL A 280 7.19 -23.12 -21.37
N TYR A 281 6.19 -22.80 -20.56
CA TYR A 281 5.54 -23.77 -19.66
C TYR A 281 4.92 -24.93 -20.46
N GLN A 282 4.27 -24.63 -21.58
CA GLN A 282 3.70 -25.65 -22.46
C GLN A 282 4.78 -26.52 -23.11
N ALA A 283 5.86 -25.92 -23.64
CA ALA A 283 6.99 -26.65 -24.21
C ALA A 283 7.68 -27.55 -23.16
N PHE A 284 7.85 -27.04 -21.94
CA PHE A 284 8.39 -27.82 -20.82
C PHE A 284 7.47 -28.97 -20.45
N THR A 285 6.15 -28.72 -20.37
CA THR A 285 5.15 -29.75 -20.13
C THR A 285 5.17 -30.80 -21.25
N GLN A 286 5.29 -30.42 -22.52
CA GLN A 286 5.36 -31.36 -23.65
C GLN A 286 6.61 -32.24 -23.61
N LEU A 287 7.77 -31.69 -23.26
CA LEU A 287 9.01 -32.47 -23.10
C LEU A 287 8.98 -33.41 -21.89
N THR A 288 8.11 -33.15 -20.91
CA THR A 288 8.01 -33.91 -19.66
C THR A 288 6.77 -34.81 -19.59
N ASN A 289 5.74 -34.55 -20.40
CA ASN A 289 4.49 -35.30 -20.42
C ASN A 289 4.60 -36.44 -21.45
N GLN A 290 4.81 -37.65 -20.96
CA GLN A 290 4.88 -38.85 -21.78
C GLN A 290 3.48 -39.26 -22.27
N ALA A 291 3.00 -38.67 -23.36
CA ALA A 291 2.01 -39.37 -24.17
C ALA A 291 2.68 -40.58 -24.81
N ASN A 292 2.00 -41.73 -24.86
CA ASN A 292 2.49 -43.00 -25.44
C ASN A 292 2.84 -42.93 -26.95
N ASP A 293 2.93 -41.73 -27.52
CA ASP A 293 3.20 -41.45 -28.91
C ASP A 293 4.59 -40.84 -29.08
N TYR A 294 5.57 -41.72 -29.27
CA TYR A 294 6.98 -41.34 -29.43
C TYR A 294 7.25 -40.56 -30.72
N ALA A 295 6.39 -40.67 -31.73
CA ALA A 295 6.47 -39.88 -32.96
C ALA A 295 6.12 -38.41 -32.69
N THR A 296 5.13 -38.18 -31.82
CA THR A 296 4.79 -36.85 -31.29
C THR A 296 5.93 -36.29 -30.45
N TYR A 297 6.59 -37.11 -29.62
CA TYR A 297 7.76 -36.68 -28.83
C TYR A 297 8.94 -36.23 -29.71
N THR A 298 9.25 -36.94 -30.80
CA THR A 298 10.33 -36.55 -31.73
C THR A 298 10.02 -35.27 -32.51
N THR A 299 8.75 -35.00 -32.83
CA THR A 299 8.35 -33.82 -33.61
C THR A 299 8.19 -32.60 -32.70
N ASP A 300 7.39 -32.73 -31.65
CA ASP A 300 7.06 -31.65 -30.72
C ASP A 300 8.22 -31.34 -29.77
N GLY A 301 9.05 -32.33 -29.45
CA GLY A 301 10.22 -32.15 -28.59
C GLY A 301 11.30 -31.26 -29.22
N LYS A 302 11.51 -31.36 -30.55
CA LYS A 302 12.42 -30.48 -31.29
C LYS A 302 11.95 -29.02 -31.27
N GLN A 303 10.65 -28.82 -31.49
CA GLN A 303 10.04 -27.49 -31.43
C GLN A 303 10.06 -26.92 -30.00
N SER A 304 9.76 -27.74 -29.01
CA SER A 304 9.79 -27.37 -27.59
C SER A 304 11.20 -26.96 -27.13
N LEU A 305 12.24 -27.68 -27.56
CA LEU A 305 13.63 -27.30 -27.31
C LEU A 305 14.00 -25.98 -27.97
N GLN A 306 13.50 -25.71 -29.19
CA GLN A 306 13.71 -24.41 -29.83
C GLN A 306 13.03 -23.28 -29.06
N THR A 307 11.79 -23.48 -28.59
CA THR A 307 11.08 -22.50 -27.75
C THR A 307 11.83 -22.22 -26.44
N LEU A 308 12.43 -23.24 -25.81
CA LEU A 308 13.25 -23.08 -24.60
C LEU A 308 14.58 -22.36 -24.87
N LYS A 309 15.22 -22.64 -26.01
CA LYS A 309 16.45 -21.96 -26.44
C LYS A 309 16.23 -20.49 -26.81
N GLN A 310 15.06 -20.15 -27.37
CA GLN A 310 14.66 -18.78 -27.65
C GLN A 310 14.45 -17.95 -26.37
N LEU A 311 14.30 -18.61 -25.22
CA LEU A 311 14.22 -17.97 -23.90
C LEU A 311 15.59 -17.63 -23.29
N GLN A 312 16.70 -17.73 -24.03
CA GLN A 312 17.99 -17.21 -23.57
C GLN A 312 17.89 -15.68 -23.41
N VAL A 313 17.40 -15.27 -22.24
CA VAL A 313 17.34 -13.88 -21.85
C VAL A 313 18.71 -13.51 -21.30
N ALA A 314 19.30 -12.42 -21.79
CA ALA A 314 20.54 -11.89 -21.23
C ALA A 314 20.42 -11.70 -19.71
N PRO A 315 21.48 -11.97 -18.92
CA PRO A 315 21.44 -11.79 -17.47
C PRO A 315 21.03 -10.35 -17.14
N ILE A 316 19.98 -10.19 -16.33
CA ILE A 316 19.44 -8.88 -15.98
C ILE A 316 19.89 -8.50 -14.58
N GLN A 317 20.34 -7.26 -14.41
CA GLN A 317 20.61 -6.71 -13.09
C GLN A 317 19.33 -6.72 -12.24
N THR A 318 19.47 -7.13 -10.98
CA THR A 318 18.37 -7.10 -10.02
C THR A 318 17.93 -5.64 -9.81
N PRO A 319 16.67 -5.28 -10.12
CA PRO A 319 16.17 -3.94 -9.85
C PRO A 319 16.02 -3.71 -8.34
N ASN A 320 16.39 -2.52 -7.88
CA ASN A 320 16.18 -2.11 -6.50
C ASN A 320 14.73 -1.62 -6.33
N ILE A 321 13.89 -2.45 -5.71
CA ILE A 321 12.49 -2.13 -5.43
C ILE A 321 12.41 -1.30 -4.16
N LYS A 322 11.96 -0.04 -4.30
CA LYS A 322 11.81 0.89 -3.18
C LYS A 322 10.38 0.88 -2.65
N SER A 323 10.23 1.13 -1.36
CA SER A 323 8.94 1.35 -0.71
C SER A 323 8.22 2.55 -1.32
N ILE A 324 6.88 2.52 -1.26
CA ILE A 324 6.08 3.66 -1.73
C ILE A 324 6.23 4.80 -0.72
N THR A 325 6.86 5.89 -1.14
CA THR A 325 7.08 7.05 -0.28
C THR A 325 5.79 7.82 -0.04
N ILE A 326 5.42 7.98 1.24
CA ILE A 326 4.29 8.80 1.68
C ILE A 326 4.83 10.11 2.27
N ASN A 327 4.32 11.26 1.81
CA ASN A 327 4.69 12.55 2.38
C ASN A 327 4.21 12.65 3.85
N LYS A 328 5.02 13.26 4.73
CA LYS A 328 4.70 13.48 6.14
C LYS A 328 3.32 14.10 6.38
N ASP A 329 2.89 15.04 5.53
CA ASP A 329 1.58 15.69 5.67
C ASP A 329 0.43 14.71 5.42
N ILE A 330 0.61 13.77 4.49
CA ILE A 330 -0.35 12.69 4.20
C ILE A 330 -0.38 11.68 5.36
N VAL A 331 0.78 11.40 5.99
CA VAL A 331 0.86 10.55 7.19
C VAL A 331 0.12 11.19 8.37
N ILE A 332 0.33 12.49 8.61
CA ILE A 332 -0.41 13.20 9.66
C ILE A 332 -1.91 13.14 9.33
N PHE A 333 -2.29 13.41 8.08
CA PHE A 333 -3.68 13.36 7.66
C PHE A 333 -4.33 11.97 7.84
N SER A 334 -3.61 10.88 7.59
CA SER A 334 -4.14 9.52 7.82
C SER A 334 -4.31 9.19 9.30
N GLN A 335 -3.42 9.68 10.16
CA GLN A 335 -3.57 9.56 11.61
C GLN A 335 -4.84 10.28 12.08
N LEU A 336 -5.09 11.49 11.55
CA LEU A 336 -6.35 12.21 11.79
C LEU A 336 -7.53 11.34 11.36
N LEU A 337 -7.57 10.95 10.10
CA LEU A 337 -8.67 10.15 9.55
C LEU A 337 -8.93 8.87 10.37
N THR A 338 -7.88 8.22 10.87
CA THR A 338 -7.99 7.02 11.73
C THR A 338 -8.58 7.35 13.11
N GLU A 339 -8.07 8.38 13.77
CA GLU A 339 -8.56 8.85 15.07
C GLU A 339 -10.05 9.22 14.97
N TYR A 340 -10.43 9.92 13.91
CA TYR A 340 -11.81 10.33 13.68
C TYR A 340 -12.71 9.16 13.26
N ALA A 341 -12.22 8.20 12.48
CA ALA A 341 -12.98 6.99 12.17
C ALA A 341 -13.31 6.17 13.43
N TYR A 342 -12.40 6.13 14.40
CA TYR A 342 -12.61 5.46 15.68
C TYR A 342 -13.58 6.24 16.59
N LEU A 343 -13.35 7.55 16.74
CA LEU A 343 -14.16 8.42 17.61
C LEU A 343 -15.60 8.57 17.13
N TYR A 344 -15.82 8.56 15.83
CA TYR A 344 -17.14 8.78 15.23
C TYR A 344 -17.84 7.48 14.82
N ARG A 345 -17.29 6.29 15.16
CA ARG A 345 -17.74 4.93 14.75
C ARG A 345 -18.77 5.08 13.65
N PHE A 346 -18.31 5.17 12.39
CA PHE A 346 -19.22 5.28 11.25
C PHE A 346 -20.23 4.14 11.35
N THR A 347 -21.36 4.46 11.97
CA THR A 347 -22.50 3.59 12.14
C THR A 347 -23.01 3.52 10.73
N SER A 348 -22.66 2.41 10.10
CA SER A 348 -23.22 2.00 8.83
C SER A 348 -24.72 1.85 9.01
#